data_AF-A0A7Y5VT32-F1
#
_entry.id   AF-A0A7Y5VT32-F1
#
_cell.length_a   1.000
_cell.length_b   1.000
_cell.length_c   1.000
_cell.angle_alpha   90.00
_cell.angle_beta   90.00
_cell.angle_gamma   90.00
#
_symmetry.space_group_name_H-M   'P 1'
#
loop_
_entity.id
_entity.type
_entity.pdbx_description
1 polymer ?
#
loop_
_entity_poly.entity_id
_entity_poly.type
_entity_poly.pdbx_seq_one_letter_code
_entity_poly.pdbx_strand_id
1 'polypeptide(L)' 'MQTRFYCPACRSHHVLDMPETTIHITCSRTGKHLRLDLGVGGEPVVKILADDGSEEETMEESETG' A
#
# COMPACT_ATOMS: atom_id res chain seq x y z
N MET A 1 0.02 -8.70 -16.63
CA MET A 1 0.03 -10.06 -16.04
C MET A 1 -0.94 -10.12 -14.88
N GLN A 2 -1.77 -11.17 -14.76
CA GLN A 2 -2.77 -11.22 -13.71
C GLN A 2 -2.12 -11.52 -12.35
N THR A 3 -2.18 -10.54 -11.46
CA THR A 3 -1.51 -10.58 -10.16
C THR A 3 -2.55 -10.54 -9.05
N ARG A 4 -2.50 -11.55 -8.17
CA ARG A 4 -3.27 -11.56 -6.93
C ARG A 4 -2.42 -11.00 -5.81
N PHE A 5 -2.94 -10.02 -5.09
CA PHE A 5 -2.26 -9.41 -3.94
C PHE A 5 -3.19 -9.26 -2.75
N TYR A 6 -2.61 -9.21 -1.55
CA TYR A 6 -3.34 -8.89 -0.33
C TYR A 6 -3.39 -7.37 -0.14
N CYS A 7 -4.58 -6.80 -0.03
CA CYS A 7 -4.76 -5.39 0.24
C CYS A 7 -4.80 -5.15 1.76
N PRO A 8 -3.78 -4.47 2.33
CA PRO A 8 -3.76 -4.18 3.77
C PRO A 8 -4.84 -3.18 4.19
N ALA A 9 -5.38 -2.38 3.27
CA ALA A 9 -6.42 -1.40 3.58
C ALA A 9 -7.78 -2.03 3.89
N CYS A 10 -8.21 -3.04 3.12
CA CYS A 10 -9.50 -3.70 3.30
C CYS A 10 -9.38 -5.13 3.85
N ARG A 11 -8.15 -5.58 4.14
CA ARG A 11 -7.82 -6.93 4.63
C ARG A 11 -8.38 -8.05 3.74
N SER A 12 -8.41 -7.82 2.43
CA SER A 12 -8.95 -8.76 1.43
C SER A 12 -7.98 -8.94 0.28
N HIS A 13 -8.14 -10.02 -0.48
CA HIS A 13 -7.36 -10.26 -1.68
C HIS A 13 -8.00 -9.58 -2.89
N HIS A 14 -7.16 -8.97 -3.72
CA HIS A 14 -7.55 -8.35 -4.98
C HIS A 14 -6.76 -8.97 -6.13
N VAL A 15 -7.33 -8.88 -7.32
CA VAL A 15 -6.70 -9.32 -8.57
C VAL A 15 -6.74 -8.15 -9.54
N LEU A 16 -5.61 -7.85 -10.14
CA LEU A 16 -5.50 -6.85 -11.20
C LEU A 16 -4.49 -7.29 -12.25
N ASP A 17 -4.55 -6.70 -13.45
CA ASP A 17 -3.48 -6.87 -14.42
C ASP A 17 -2.36 -5.89 -14.11
N MET A 18 -1.25 -6.40 -13.59
CA MET A 18 -0.10 -5.61 -13.20
C MET A 18 0.88 -5.56 -14.38
N PRO A 19 1.36 -4.36 -14.78
CA PRO A 19 2.50 -4.23 -15.69
C PRO A 19 3.80 -4.56 -14.94
N GLU A 20 4.91 -4.79 -15.65
CA GLU A 20 6.23 -5.06 -15.06
C GLU A 20 6.90 -3.79 -14.49
N THR A 21 6.16 -3.03 -13.68
CA THR A 21 6.61 -1.77 -13.09
C THR A 21 5.83 -1.47 -11.81
N THR A 22 6.30 -0.48 -11.04
CA THR A 22 5.56 0.07 -9.91
C THR A 22 4.29 0.76 -10.38
N ILE A 23 3.16 0.49 -9.72
CA ILE A 23 1.88 1.15 -9.98
C ILE A 23 1.27 1.70 -8.71
N HIS A 24 0.52 2.79 -8.84
CA HIS A 24 -0.30 3.35 -7.78
C HIS A 24 -1.76 3.04 -8.08
N ILE A 25 -2.47 2.49 -7.10
CA ILE A 25 -3.88 2.16 -7.23
C ILE A 25 -4.64 2.68 -6.03
N THR A 26 -5.95 2.80 -6.17
CA THR A 26 -6.84 3.10 -5.05
C THR A 26 -7.64 1.86 -4.70
N CYS A 27 -7.69 1.51 -3.42
CA CYS A 27 -8.55 0.43 -2.95
C CYS A 27 -10.02 0.79 -3.18
N SER A 28 -10.71 0.05 -4.04
CA SER A 28 -12.12 0.32 -4.37
C SER A 28 -13.09 0.15 -3.20
N ARG A 29 -12.69 -0.53 -2.12
CA ARG A 29 -13.52 -0.73 -0.92
C ARG A 29 -13.35 0.38 0.13
N THR A 30 -12.14 0.90 0.29
CA THR A 30 -11.81 1.82 1.40
C THR A 30 -11.37 3.20 0.92
N GLY A 31 -11.18 3.39 -0.38
CA GLY A 31 -10.68 4.64 -0.98
C GLY A 31 -9.20 4.95 -0.70
N LYS A 32 -8.49 4.10 0.05
CA LYS A 32 -7.07 4.34 0.39
C LYS A 32 -6.17 4.15 -0.82
N HIS A 33 -5.20 5.04 -0.98
CA HIS A 33 -4.16 4.94 -1.99
C HIS A 33 -3.12 3.89 -1.59
N LEU A 34 -2.69 3.10 -2.55
CA LEU A 34 -1.76 2.00 -2.40
C LEU A 34 -0.68 2.09 -3.48
N ARG A 35 0.55 1.78 -3.10
CA ARG A 35 1.66 1.54 -4.02
C ARG A 35 1.93 0.06 -4.10
N LEU A 36 1.98 -0.47 -5.33
CA LEU A 36 2.37 -1.85 -5.62
C LEU A 36 3.72 -1.81 -6.34
N ASP A 37 4.73 -2.40 -5.73
CA ASP A 37 6.05 -2.60 -6.31
C ASP A 37 6.21 -4.05 -6.74
N LEU A 38 6.81 -4.27 -7.91
CA LEU A 38 7.15 -5.61 -8.35
C LEU A 38 8.48 -6.03 -7.70
N GLY A 39 8.45 -7.06 -6.85
CA GLY A 39 9.65 -7.63 -6.24
C GLY A 39 10.49 -8.44 -7.24
N VAL A 40 11.74 -8.70 -6.87
CA VAL A 40 12.65 -9.60 -7.61
C VAL A 40 12.12 -11.02 -7.46
N GLY A 41 11.36 -11.49 -8.46
CA GLY A 41 10.61 -12.75 -8.41
C GLY A 41 9.15 -12.65 -8.87
N GLY A 42 8.67 -11.44 -9.17
CA GLY A 42 7.30 -11.23 -9.66
C GLY A 42 6.24 -11.16 -8.55
N GLU A 43 6.66 -11.20 -7.28
CA GLU A 43 5.76 -11.05 -6.14
C GLU A 43 5.44 -9.56 -5.89
N PRO A 44 4.17 -9.17 -5.79
CA PRO A 44 3.78 -7.79 -5.54
C PRO A 44 3.97 -7.42 -4.07
N VAL A 45 4.72 -6.34 -3.82
CA VAL A 45 4.85 -5.72 -2.49
C VAL A 45 3.88 -4.54 -2.41
N VAL A 46 2.99 -4.55 -1.42
CA VAL A 46 1.89 -3.58 -1.29
C VAL A 46 2.13 -2.67 -0.09
N LYS A 47 2.11 -1.36 -0.29
CA LYS A 47 2.22 -0.35 0.77
C LYS A 47 1.03 0.60 0.72
N ILE A 48 0.46 0.94 1.88
CA ILE A 48 -0.55 2.00 1.98
C ILE A 48 0.18 3.33 1.88
N LEU A 49 -0.26 4.18 0.96
CA LEU A 49 0.15 5.57 0.92
C LEU A 49 -0.80 6.30 1.87
N ALA A 50 -0.26 6.86 2.96
CA ALA A 50 -0.99 7.89 3.70
C ALA A 50 -1.29 9.02 2.71
N ASP A 51 -2.52 9.52 2.71
CA ASP A 51 -2.87 10.69 1.92
C ASP A 51 -1.94 11.82 2.36
N ASP A 52 -1.29 12.49 1.41
CA ASP A 52 -0.29 13.54 1.63
C ASP A 52 -0.97 14.83 2.14
N GLY A 53 -1.67 14.70 3.26
CA GLY A 53 -2.45 15.72 3.95
C GLY A 53 -2.57 15.49 5.46
N SER A 54 -1.89 14.47 5.99
CA SER A 54 -1.65 14.35 7.43
C SER A 54 -0.26 13.77 7.64
N GLU A 55 0.68 14.67 7.95
CA GLU A 55 1.84 14.37 8.78
C GLU A 55 1.31 13.62 10.01
N GLU A 56 1.38 12.28 9.99
CA GLU A 56 1.36 11.52 11.24
C GLU A 56 2.74 11.75 11.85
N GLU A 57 2.85 12.92 12.47
CA GLU A 57 3.85 13.25 13.46
C GLU A 57 3.89 12.07 14.42
N THR A 58 4.94 11.26 14.29
CA THR A 58 5.30 10.31 15.34
C THR A 58 5.77 11.19 16.49
N MET A 59 4.82 11.70 17.27
CA MET A 59 5.07 12.23 18.60
C MET A 59 5.59 11.07 19.42
N GLU A 60 6.91 10.94 19.43
CA GLU A 60 7.64 10.13 20.40
C GLU A 60 7.41 10.80 21.76
N GLU A 61 6.46 10.25 22.51
CA GLU A 61 6.11 10.70 23.84
C GLU A 61 7.17 10.24 24.86
N SER A 62 7.70 11.22 25.58
CA SER A 62 8.18 11.14 26.96
C SER A 62 9.55 10.52 27.23
N GLU A 63 10.55 11.37 27.50
CA GLU A 63 11.51 11.10 28.57
C GLU A 63 11.38 12.16 29.68
N THR A 64 11.08 11.65 30.86
CA THR A 64 10.92 12.38 32.11
C THR A 64 12.31 12.58 32.73
N GLY A 65 12.65 13.80 33.16
CA GLY A 65 13.86 14.11 33.91
C GLY A 65 13.82 15.50 34.52
#